data_AF-A0A7S1CX04-F1
#
_entry.id   AF-A0A7S1CX04-F1
#
_cell.length_a   1.000
_cell.length_b   1.000
_cell.length_c   1.000
_cell.angle_alpha   90.00
_cell.angle_beta   90.00
_cell.angle_gamma   90.00
#
_symmetry.space_group_name_H-M   'P 1'
#
loop_
_entity.id
_entity.type
_entity.pdbx_description
1 polymer ?
#
loop_
_entity_poly.entity_id
_entity_poly.type
_entity_poly.pdbx_seq_one_letter_code
_entity_poly.pdbx_strand_id
1 'polypeptide(L)'
;QPSTIKTPMLSKFADAYEQCYREAPWQRRAPYGDTYMNAHFAGTRQSLPDVAMDPHITVMQIIHSLVLVHPPPTRIVSGPMGNYFLKPISWLSDETRDSVLFAVLFQNIPH
;
A
#
# COMPACT_ATOMS: atom_id res chain seq x y z
N GLN A 1 -11.69 5.44 0.35
CA GLN A 1 -10.57 4.49 0.36
C GLN A 1 -9.63 4.84 -0.78
N PRO A 2 -8.82 5.89 -0.61
CA PRO A 2 -7.71 6.09 -1.52
C PRO A 2 -6.75 4.91 -1.38
N SER A 3 -6.45 4.25 -2.51
CA SER A 3 -5.16 3.58 -2.59
C SER A 3 -4.08 4.64 -2.35
N THR A 4 -2.92 4.23 -1.85
CA THR A 4 -1.78 5.07 -1.48
C THR A 4 -1.70 6.38 -2.27
N ILE A 5 -1.61 7.54 -1.61
CA ILE A 5 -1.57 8.86 -2.28
C ILE A 5 -0.11 9.32 -2.39
N LYS A 6 0.29 9.90 -3.53
CA LYS A 6 1.61 10.52 -3.73
C LYS A 6 1.74 11.75 -2.83
N THR A 7 2.08 11.52 -1.58
CA THR A 7 2.36 12.58 -0.61
C THR A 7 3.83 12.54 -0.22
N PRO A 8 4.46 13.69 0.07
CA PRO A 8 5.81 13.73 0.61
C PRO A 8 5.97 12.96 1.93
N MET A 9 4.87 12.72 2.66
CA MET A 9 4.89 11.90 3.88
C MET A 9 5.27 10.45 3.59
N LEU A 10 4.89 9.94 2.42
CA LEU A 10 5.04 8.54 2.08
C LEU A 10 6.52 8.17 1.83
N SER A 11 7.26 9.04 1.14
CA SER A 11 8.70 8.90 0.95
C SER A 11 9.44 9.02 2.30
N LYS A 12 9.06 10.00 3.13
CA LYS A 12 9.61 10.17 4.48
C LYS A 12 9.33 8.98 5.39
N PHE A 13 8.19 8.33 5.23
CA PHE A 13 7.81 7.16 6.02
C PHE A 13 8.74 5.97 5.74
N ALA A 14 9.04 5.68 4.47
CA ALA A 14 9.93 4.57 4.12
C ALA A 14 11.35 4.77 4.68
N ASP A 15 11.87 5.99 4.60
CA ASP A 15 13.20 6.32 5.12
C ASP A 15 13.24 6.28 6.65
N ALA A 16 12.25 6.87 7.31
CA ALA A 16 12.15 6.81 8.78
C ALA A 16 11.95 5.38 9.28
N TYR A 17 11.18 4.55 8.55
CA TYR A 17 10.95 3.17 8.92
C TYR A 17 12.21 2.32 8.77
N GLU A 18 13.00 2.52 7.71
CA GLU A 18 14.30 1.86 7.59
C GLU A 18 15.24 2.27 8.73
N GLN A 19 15.34 3.56 9.02
CA GLN A 19 16.19 4.05 10.11
C GLN A 19 15.79 3.41 11.45
N CYS A 20 14.51 3.44 11.80
CA CYS A 20 13.99 2.79 13.00
C CYS A 20 14.30 1.29 13.05
N TYR A 21 14.18 0.59 11.92
CA TYR A 21 14.53 -0.83 11.85
C TYR A 21 16.02 -1.06 12.10
N ARG A 22 16.90 -0.25 11.51
CA ARG A 22 18.37 -0.37 11.66
C ARG A 22 18.82 -0.11 13.10
N GLU A 23 18.24 0.89 13.73
CA GLU A 23 18.54 1.31 15.11
C GLU A 23 17.91 0.39 16.17
N ALA A 24 16.94 -0.43 15.79
CA ALA A 24 16.29 -1.35 16.73
C ALA A 24 17.26 -2.43 17.24
N PRO A 25 17.15 -2.83 18.53
CA PRO A 25 17.90 -3.96 19.08
C PRO A 25 17.69 -5.24 18.27
N TRP A 26 18.72 -6.07 18.17
CA TRP A 26 18.69 -7.33 17.39
C TRP A 26 17.47 -8.20 17.70
N GLN A 27 17.07 -8.30 18.97
CA GLN A 27 15.92 -9.11 19.39
C GLN A 27 14.61 -8.69 18.73
N ARG A 28 14.48 -7.41 18.35
CA ARG A 28 13.31 -6.88 17.63
C ARG A 28 13.43 -7.00 16.11
N ARG A 29 14.64 -7.13 15.59
CA ARG A 29 14.91 -7.25 14.14
C ARG A 29 14.91 -8.70 13.65
N ALA A 30 15.44 -9.62 14.47
CA ALA A 30 15.68 -11.01 14.12
C ALA A 30 14.46 -11.75 13.55
N PRO A 31 13.21 -11.56 14.06
CA PRO A 31 12.05 -12.27 13.54
C PRO A 31 11.68 -11.90 12.10
N TYR A 32 12.05 -10.69 11.66
CA TYR A 32 11.68 -10.18 10.33
C TYR A 32 12.70 -10.57 9.25
N GLY A 33 13.96 -10.79 9.64
CA GLY A 33 15.06 -11.08 8.71
C GLY A 33 15.54 -9.85 7.93
N ASP A 34 16.84 -9.57 8.00
CA ASP A 34 17.44 -8.40 7.34
C ASP A 34 17.27 -8.44 5.81
N THR A 35 17.34 -9.64 5.20
CA THR A 35 17.16 -9.83 3.75
C THR A 35 15.76 -9.41 3.29
N TYR A 36 14.73 -9.87 4.00
CA TYR A 36 13.34 -9.52 3.70
C TYR A 36 13.12 -8.02 3.88
N MET A 37 13.56 -7.45 5.00
CA MET A 37 13.34 -6.03 5.30
C MET A 37 14.06 -5.12 4.31
N ASN A 38 15.27 -5.48 3.86
CA ASN A 38 15.98 -4.74 2.82
C ASN A 38 15.20 -4.75 1.49
N ALA A 39 14.68 -5.90 1.07
CA ALA A 39 13.85 -6.01 -0.11
C ALA A 39 12.54 -5.21 0.04
N HIS A 40 11.93 -5.23 1.22
CA HIS A 40 10.72 -4.46 1.53
C HIS A 40 10.96 -2.95 1.41
N PHE A 41 12.05 -2.41 1.96
CA PHE A 41 12.37 -0.98 1.84
C PHE A 41 12.66 -0.58 0.40
N ALA A 42 13.45 -1.38 -0.33
CA ALA A 42 13.75 -1.14 -1.74
C ALA A 42 12.49 -1.16 -2.61
N GLY A 43 11.67 -2.20 -2.45
CA GLY A 43 10.40 -2.34 -3.16
C GLY A 43 9.46 -1.18 -2.84
N THR A 44 9.34 -0.80 -1.56
CA THR A 44 8.50 0.33 -1.12
C THR A 44 8.96 1.65 -1.75
N ARG A 45 10.26 1.95 -1.77
CA ARG A 45 10.77 3.18 -2.43
C ARG A 45 10.55 3.21 -3.93
N GLN A 46 10.72 2.06 -4.59
CA GLN A 46 10.61 1.96 -6.04
C GLN A 46 9.15 1.96 -6.51
N SER A 47 8.30 1.17 -5.87
CA SER A 47 6.93 0.93 -6.34
C SER A 47 5.92 1.96 -5.84
N LEU A 48 6.14 2.59 -4.68
CA LEU A 48 5.20 3.57 -4.14
C LEU A 48 4.99 4.78 -5.07
N PRO A 49 6.02 5.41 -5.67
CA PRO A 49 5.82 6.48 -6.65
C PRO A 49 4.98 6.05 -7.87
N ASP A 50 5.03 4.78 -8.25
CA ASP A 50 4.34 4.26 -9.44
C ASP A 50 2.89 3.89 -9.15
N VAL A 51 2.62 3.31 -7.98
CA VAL A 51 1.26 2.86 -7.60
C VAL A 51 0.45 3.92 -6.87
N ALA A 52 1.12 4.92 -6.30
CA ALA A 52 0.44 5.96 -5.57
C ALA A 52 -0.34 6.89 -6.51
N MET A 53 -1.51 7.32 -6.07
CA MET A 53 -2.38 8.18 -6.86
C MET A 53 -2.02 9.65 -6.70
N ASP A 54 -2.16 10.41 -7.78
CA ASP A 54 -2.05 11.87 -7.74
C ASP A 54 -3.08 12.48 -6.76
N PRO A 55 -2.66 13.36 -5.84
CA PRO A 55 -3.56 14.02 -4.89
C PRO A 55 -4.69 14.79 -5.56
N HIS A 56 -4.44 15.44 -6.70
CA HIS A 56 -5.45 16.19 -7.45
C HIS A 56 -6.54 15.27 -7.99
N ILE A 57 -6.16 14.12 -8.58
CA ILE A 57 -7.11 13.11 -9.05
C ILE A 57 -7.95 12.58 -7.88
N THR A 58 -7.33 12.35 -6.72
CA THR A 58 -8.01 11.91 -5.51
C THR A 58 -9.08 12.91 -5.07
N VAL A 59 -8.73 14.19 -5.00
CA VAL A 59 -9.64 15.27 -4.61
C VAL A 59 -10.79 15.41 -5.61
N MET A 60 -10.50 15.35 -6.91
CA MET A 60 -11.52 15.42 -7.95
C MET A 60 -12.54 14.27 -7.85
N GLN A 61 -12.08 13.05 -7.56
CA GLN A 61 -12.96 11.91 -7.35
C GLN A 61 -13.83 12.05 -6.11
N ILE A 62 -13.29 12.61 -5.01
CA ILE A 62 -14.06 12.91 -3.80
C ILE A 62 -15.15 13.95 -4.11
N ILE A 63 -14.79 15.05 -4.77
CA ILE A 63 -15.75 16.11 -5.14
C ILE A 63 -16.85 15.54 -6.04
N HIS A 64 -16.48 14.77 -7.07
CA HIS A 64 -17.43 14.13 -7.97
C HIS A 64 -18.43 13.25 -7.21
N SER A 65 -17.96 12.39 -6.30
CA SER A 65 -18.84 11.53 -5.51
C SER A 65 -19.74 12.26 -4.52
N LEU A 66 -19.32 13.43 -4.01
CA LEU A 66 -20.12 14.24 -3.10
C LEU A 66 -21.17 15.09 -3.81
N VAL A 67 -20.87 15.56 -5.03
CA VAL A 67 -21.71 16.52 -5.77
C VAL A 67 -22.60 15.84 -6.81
N LEU A 68 -22.12 14.78 -7.45
CA LEU A 68 -22.75 14.23 -8.66
C LEU A 68 -23.40 12.86 -8.45
N VAL A 69 -23.24 12.23 -7.29
CA VAL A 69 -23.83 10.92 -6.98
C VAL A 69 -24.84 11.05 -5.84
N HIS A 70 -26.10 10.70 -6.10
CA HIS A 70 -27.17 10.70 -5.10
C HIS A 70 -27.89 9.35 -5.02
N PRO A 71 -27.98 8.73 -3.81
CA PRO A 71 -27.33 9.17 -2.57
C PRO A 71 -25.79 9.03 -2.64
N PRO A 72 -25.02 9.86 -1.90
CA PRO A 72 -23.57 9.75 -1.89
C PRO A 72 -23.13 8.35 -1.43
N PRO A 73 -22.13 7.74 -2.08
CA PRO A 73 -21.67 6.41 -1.71
C PRO A 73 -20.94 6.46 -0.37
N THR A 74 -21.19 5.46 0.49
CA THR A 74 -20.52 5.32 1.80
C THR A 74 -19.02 5.01 1.67
N ARG A 75 -18.59 4.49 0.51
CA ARG A 75 -17.19 4.22 0.19
C ARG A 75 -16.88 4.60 -1.25
N ILE A 76 -15.80 5.35 -1.43
CA ILE A 76 -15.24 5.69 -2.74
C ILE A 76 -13.90 5.00 -2.86
N VAL A 77 -13.73 4.17 -3.88
CA VAL A 77 -12.43 3.59 -4.22
C VAL A 77 -11.82 4.48 -5.30
N SER A 78 -10.60 4.96 -5.04
CA SER A 78 -9.94 5.91 -5.91
C SER A 78 -8.55 5.39 -6.28
N GLY A 79 -8.20 5.50 -7.57
CA GLY A 79 -6.89 5.16 -8.12
C GLY A 79 -6.78 3.78 -8.77
N PRO A 80 -5.77 3.54 -9.63
CA PRO A 80 -5.58 2.28 -10.33
C PRO A 80 -5.39 1.10 -9.38
N MET A 81 -4.57 1.26 -8.35
CA MET A 81 -4.36 0.24 -7.31
C MET A 81 -5.68 -0.08 -6.58
N GLY A 82 -6.46 0.95 -6.24
CA GLY A 82 -7.78 0.77 -5.65
C GLY A 82 -8.73 -0.02 -6.56
N ASN A 83 -8.82 0.37 -7.83
CA ASN A 83 -9.81 -0.17 -8.77
C ASN A 83 -9.45 -1.53 -9.36
N TYR A 84 -8.16 -1.77 -9.66
CA TYR A 84 -7.71 -2.96 -10.38
C TYR A 84 -7.10 -4.03 -9.48
N PHE A 85 -6.72 -3.69 -8.24
CA PHE A 85 -6.08 -4.64 -7.33
C PHE A 85 -6.88 -4.79 -6.03
N LEU A 86 -7.05 -3.72 -5.26
CA LEU A 86 -7.66 -3.79 -3.93
C LEU A 86 -9.16 -4.11 -3.98
N LYS A 87 -9.91 -3.54 -4.93
CA LYS A 87 -11.35 -3.78 -5.07
C LYS A 87 -11.67 -5.22 -5.48
N PRO A 88 -11.04 -5.82 -6.51
CA PRO A 88 -11.23 -7.23 -6.81
C PRO A 88 -10.86 -8.16 -5.66
N ILE A 89 -9.73 -7.89 -4.98
CA ILE A 89 -9.28 -8.68 -3.83
C ILE A 89 -10.26 -8.57 -2.65
N SER A 90 -10.92 -7.42 -2.48
CA SER A 90 -11.92 -7.23 -1.42
C SER A 90 -13.18 -8.08 -1.59
N TRP A 91 -13.38 -8.71 -2.74
CA TRP A 91 -14.51 -9.61 -3.01
C TRP A 91 -14.20 -11.07 -2.68
N LEU A 92 -12.94 -11.39 -2.37
CA LEU A 92 -12.53 -12.73 -1.99
C LEU A 92 -12.82 -12.99 -0.50
N SER A 93 -12.97 -14.26 -0.12
CA SER A 93 -13.00 -14.65 1.29
C SER A 93 -11.67 -14.28 1.96
N ASP A 94 -11.69 -14.04 3.28
CA ASP A 94 -10.48 -13.62 4.01
C ASP A 94 -9.31 -14.59 3.79
N GLU A 95 -9.57 -15.91 3.83
CA GLU A 95 -8.56 -16.95 3.58
C GLU A 95 -7.96 -16.89 2.16
N THR A 96 -8.79 -16.66 1.15
CA THR A 96 -8.33 -16.58 -0.24
C THR A 96 -7.58 -15.27 -0.49
N ARG A 97 -8.08 -14.16 0.05
CA ARG A 97 -7.41 -12.87 0.01
C ARG A 97 -6.01 -12.99 0.60
N ASP A 98 -5.91 -13.54 1.81
CA ASP A 98 -4.65 -13.59 2.54
C ASP A 98 -3.65 -14.52 1.83
N SER A 99 -4.13 -15.61 1.21
CA SER A 99 -3.31 -16.49 0.36
C SER A 99 -2.79 -15.79 -0.90
N VAL A 100 -3.64 -15.02 -1.59
CA VAL A 100 -3.23 -14.24 -2.78
C VAL A 100 -2.25 -13.14 -2.39
N LEU A 101 -2.52 -12.41 -1.30
CA LEU A 101 -1.61 -11.39 -0.79
C LEU A 101 -0.27 -11.99 -0.37
N PHE A 102 -0.28 -13.15 0.30
CA PHE A 102 0.94 -13.85 0.67
C PHE A 102 1.74 -14.28 -0.57
N ALA A 103 1.08 -14.87 -1.57
CA ALA A 103 1.74 -15.25 -2.82
C ALA A 103 2.36 -14.03 -3.53
N VAL A 104 1.62 -12.92 -3.68
CA VAL A 104 2.11 -11.71 -4.34
C VAL A 104 3.26 -11.06 -3.58
N LEU A 105 3.21 -11.04 -2.24
CA LEU A 105 4.20 -10.36 -1.41
C LEU A 105 5.46 -11.21 -1.17
N PHE A 106 5.35 -12.55 -1.15
CA PHE A 106 6.41 -13.45 -0.72
C PHE A 106 6.97 -14.35 -1.84
N GLN A 107 6.47 -14.26 -3.09
CA GLN A 107 6.97 -15.06 -4.22
C GLN A 107 8.46 -14.83 -4.59
N ASN A 108 9.10 -13.76 -4.11
CA ASN A 108 10.48 -13.39 -4.48
C ASN A 108 11.48 -13.40 -3.31
N ILE A 109 11.15 -14.00 -2.17
CA ILE A 109 12.10 -14.12 -1.06
C ILE A 109 12.85 -15.45 -1.21
N PRO A 110 14.15 -15.45 -1.51
CA PRO A 110 14.92 -16.68 -1.58
C PRO A 110 14.91 -17.36 -0.20
N HIS A 111 14.60 -18.65 -0.18
CA HIS A 111 14.72 -19.51 0.98
C HIS A 111 16.19 -19.74 1.36
#